data_AF-A0A7Y1ULQ7-F1
#
_entry.id   AF-A0A7Y1ULQ7-F1
#
_cell.length_a   1.000
_cell.length_b   1.000
_cell.length_c   1.000
_cell.angle_alpha   90.00
_cell.angle_beta   90.00
_cell.angle_gamma   90.00
#
_symmetry.space_group_name_H-M   'P 1'
#
loop_
_entity.id
_entity.type
_entity.pdbx_description
1 polymer ?
#
loop_
_entity_poly.entity_id
_entity_poly.type
_entity_poly.pdbx_seq_one_letter_code
_entity_poly.pdbx_strand_id
1 'polypeptide(L)'
;MAATLGSGLVAGRTWTSSDGTKTFEGDFKSFDADAGKVSVLMGNGRLVTFDVAKLSADDKTWIEETQARENAPKVEDVLAAQKIGSKLAKPGVLQKLDGKRFAKFSFEQAPEYYILYFSASW
;
A
#
# COMPACT_ATOMS: atom_id res chain seq x y z
N MET A 1 -16.14 -14.48 -9.41
CA MET A 1 -16.04 -13.01 -9.53
C MET A 1 -14.57 -12.66 -9.40
N ALA A 2 -13.99 -12.04 -10.43
CA ALA A 2 -12.56 -11.74 -10.50
C ALA A 2 -12.21 -10.58 -9.56
N ALA A 3 -11.23 -10.78 -8.68
CA ALA A 3 -10.69 -9.75 -7.82
C ALA A 3 -9.95 -8.72 -8.68
N THR A 4 -10.49 -7.51 -8.76
CA THR A 4 -9.78 -6.35 -9.31
C THR A 4 -8.73 -5.91 -8.30
N LEU A 5 -7.49 -6.34 -8.53
CA LEU A 5 -6.31 -5.78 -7.85
C LEU A 5 -6.27 -4.29 -8.17
N GLY A 6 -6.43 -3.46 -7.14
CA GLY A 6 -6.24 -2.02 -7.24
C GLY A 6 -4.76 -1.73 -7.51
N SER A 7 -4.38 -1.68 -8.78
CA SER A 7 -3.14 -1.03 -9.22
C SER A 7 -3.27 0.46 -8.89
N GLY A 8 -2.79 0.87 -7.72
CA GLY A 8 -2.40 2.26 -7.53
C GLY A 8 -1.21 2.51 -8.46
N LEU A 9 -1.47 3.12 -9.62
CA LEU A 9 -0.40 3.62 -10.48
C LEU A 9 0.40 4.62 -9.64
N VAL A 10 1.59 4.23 -9.19
CA VAL A 10 2.52 5.18 -8.58
C VAL A 10 2.92 6.13 -9.69
N ALA A 11 2.51 7.40 -9.54
CA ALA A 11 2.73 8.47 -10.50
C ALA A 11 4.18 8.44 -11.01
N GLY A 12 4.31 8.52 -12.34
CA GLY A 12 5.54 8.39 -13.11
C GLY A 12 6.78 8.82 -12.36
N ARG A 13 7.69 7.87 -12.12
CA ARG A 13 8.98 8.13 -11.49
C ARG A 13 10.11 8.02 -12.50
N THR A 14 11.21 8.69 -12.22
CA THR A 14 12.45 8.48 -12.97
C THR A 14 13.16 7.23 -12.46
N TRP A 15 13.43 6.32 -13.39
CA TRP A 15 14.20 5.10 -13.22
C TRP A 15 15.61 5.29 -13.74
N THR A 16 16.59 4.67 -13.10
CA THR A 16 18.01 4.79 -13.42
C THR A 16 18.62 3.43 -13.66
N SER A 17 19.38 3.31 -14.75
CA SER A 17 20.18 2.13 -15.04
C SER A 17 21.29 1.95 -13.99
N SER A 18 21.70 0.71 -13.75
CA SER A 18 22.75 0.33 -12.79
C SER A 18 24.10 1.05 -13.00
N ASP A 19 24.38 1.47 -14.23
CA ASP A 19 25.58 2.21 -14.62
C ASP A 19 25.40 3.74 -14.52
N GLY A 20 24.21 4.23 -14.16
CA GLY A 20 23.88 5.64 -14.07
C GLY A 20 23.85 6.39 -15.41
N THR A 21 24.09 5.73 -16.53
CA THR A 21 24.23 6.41 -17.84
C THR A 21 22.89 6.70 -18.50
N LYS A 22 21.84 5.98 -18.10
CA LYS A 22 20.50 6.07 -18.68
C LYS A 22 19.46 6.26 -17.60
N THR A 23 18.64 7.27 -17.80
CA THR A 23 17.45 7.54 -17.01
C THR A 23 16.23 7.53 -17.90
N PHE A 24 15.11 7.03 -17.40
CA PHE A 24 13.84 7.06 -18.12
C PHE A 24 12.66 7.25 -17.16
N GLU A 25 11.59 7.86 -17.64
CA GLU A 25 10.39 8.11 -16.84
C GLU A 25 9.31 7.09 -17.16
N GLY A 26 8.66 6.55 -16.13
CA GLY A 26 7.50 5.69 -16.30
C GLY A 26 6.85 5.26 -14.99
N ASP A 27 5.59 4.84 -15.08
CA ASP A 27 4.82 4.35 -13.96
C ASP A 27 5.15 2.88 -13.66
N PHE A 28 5.36 2.55 -12.39
CA PHE A 28 5.50 1.16 -11.97
C PHE A 28 4.19 0.41 -12.18
N LYS A 29 4.25 -0.74 -12.88
CA LYS A 29 3.06 -1.56 -13.13
C LYS A 29 3.03 -2.86 -12.36
N SER A 30 4.14 -3.59 -12.34
CA SER A 30 4.26 -4.87 -11.63
C SER A 30 5.71 -5.28 -11.46
N PHE A 31 5.98 -6.11 -10.46
CA PHE A 31 7.27 -6.77 -10.26
C PHE A 31 7.07 -8.28 -10.18
N ASP A 32 7.93 -9.02 -10.87
CA ASP A 32 8.01 -10.47 -10.87
C ASP A 32 9.31 -10.87 -10.16
N ALA A 33 9.17 -11.31 -8.90
CA ALA A 33 10.29 -11.69 -8.05
C ALA A 33 10.97 -12.98 -8.53
N ASP A 34 10.20 -13.92 -9.09
CA ASP A 34 10.72 -15.21 -9.58
C ASP A 34 11.58 -15.00 -10.84
N ALA A 35 11.15 -14.13 -11.75
CA ALA A 35 11.87 -13.80 -12.97
C ALA A 35 12.89 -12.66 -12.80
N GLY A 36 12.86 -11.93 -11.68
CA GLY A 36 13.69 -10.75 -11.44
C GLY A 36 13.38 -9.58 -12.39
N LYS A 37 12.10 -9.42 -12.77
CA LYS A 37 11.68 -8.48 -13.82
C LYS A 37 10.69 -7.44 -13.31
N VAL A 38 10.87 -6.20 -13.73
CA VAL A 38 9.91 -5.12 -13.46
C VAL A 38 9.27 -4.64 -14.75
N SER A 39 7.96 -4.43 -14.71
CA SER A 39 7.20 -3.86 -15.83
C SER A 39 6.86 -2.41 -15.52
N VAL A 40 7.26 -1.53 -16.42
CA VAL A 40 7.09 -0.07 -16.33
C VAL A 40 6.25 0.39 -17.51
N LEU A 41 5.21 1.17 -17.24
CA LEU A 41 4.42 1.85 -18.25
C LEU A 41 5.08 3.18 -18.59
N MET A 42 5.61 3.28 -19.80
CA MET A 42 6.25 4.50 -20.27
C MET A 42 5.20 5.58 -20.58
N GLY A 43 5.58 6.86 -20.57
CA GLY A 43 4.64 7.98 -20.85
C GLY A 43 3.96 7.92 -22.24
N ASN A 44 4.47 7.11 -23.17
CA ASN A 44 3.82 6.83 -24.47
C ASN A 44 2.78 5.68 -24.41
N GLY A 45 2.44 5.19 -23.21
CA GLY A 45 1.52 4.08 -22.99
C GLY A 45 2.10 2.70 -23.28
N ARG A 46 3.39 2.60 -23.62
CA ARG A 46 4.05 1.31 -23.88
C ARG A 46 4.48 0.67 -22.57
N LEU A 47 4.05 -0.57 -22.34
CA LEU A 47 4.57 -1.40 -21.27
C LEU A 47 5.93 -1.96 -21.68
N VAL A 48 6.95 -1.72 -20.85
CA VAL A 48 8.31 -2.21 -21.06
C VAL A 48 8.77 -2.97 -19.84
N THR A 49 9.34 -4.15 -20.06
CA THR A 49 9.86 -5.01 -18.98
C THR A 49 11.38 -4.91 -18.94
N PHE A 50 11.92 -4.62 -17.75
CA PHE A 50 13.34 -4.52 -17.48
C PHE A 50 13.78 -5.58 -16.49
N ASP A 51 15.05 -5.99 -16.62
CA ASP A 51 15.71 -6.83 -15.63
C ASP A 51 16.10 -5.96 -14.43
N VAL A 52 15.65 -6.34 -13.24
CA VAL A 52 15.90 -5.56 -12.02
C VAL A 52 17.39 -5.50 -11.72
N ALA A 53 18.19 -6.50 -12.11
CA ALA A 53 19.64 -6.48 -11.94
C ALA A 53 20.30 -5.25 -12.60
N LYS A 54 19.70 -4.75 -13.69
CA LYS A 54 20.18 -3.61 -14.48
C LYS A 54 19.68 -2.26 -13.98
N LEU A 55 18.93 -2.22 -12.90
CA LEU A 55 18.51 -0.98 -12.26
C LEU A 55 19.50 -0.55 -11.17
N SER A 56 19.45 0.74 -10.85
CA SER A 56 20.20 1.32 -9.73
C SER A 56 19.81 0.66 -8.40
N ALA A 57 20.68 0.76 -7.40
CA ALA A 57 20.40 0.24 -6.06
C ALA A 57 19.18 0.94 -5.42
N ASP A 58 19.01 2.23 -5.68
CA ASP A 58 17.88 3.02 -5.18
C ASP A 58 16.56 2.53 -5.78
N ASP A 59 16.54 2.22 -7.08
CA ASP A 59 15.34 1.69 -7.74
C ASP A 59 14.97 0.30 -7.25
N LYS A 60 15.97 -0.56 -6.99
CA LYS A 60 15.77 -1.89 -6.39
C LYS A 60 15.12 -1.78 -5.01
N THR A 61 15.69 -0.94 -4.15
CA THR A 61 15.19 -0.70 -2.79
C THR A 61 13.75 -0.22 -2.82
N TRP A 62 13.45 0.74 -3.70
CA TRP A 62 12.10 1.26 -3.85
C TRP A 62 11.10 0.20 -4.35
N ILE A 63 11.48 -0.71 -5.26
CA ILE A 63 10.61 -1.80 -5.70
C ILE A 63 10.28 -2.69 -4.49
N GLU A 64 11.29 -3.07 -3.70
CA GLU A 64 11.10 -3.90 -2.50
C GLU A 64 10.18 -3.23 -1.47
N GLU A 65 10.39 -1.94 -1.19
CA GLU A 65 9.51 -1.16 -0.31
C GLU A 65 8.07 -1.07 -0.84
N THR A 66 7.92 -0.87 -2.16
CA THR A 66 6.62 -0.82 -2.81
C THR A 66 5.92 -2.17 -2.71
N GLN A 67 6.63 -3.28 -2.92
CA GLN A 67 6.09 -4.62 -2.73
C GLN A 67 5.76 -4.91 -1.27
N ALA A 68 6.58 -4.46 -0.32
CA ALA A 68 6.29 -4.58 1.09
C ALA A 68 5.02 -3.80 1.48
N ARG A 69 4.81 -2.62 0.88
CA ARG A 69 3.59 -1.82 1.07
C ARG A 69 2.37 -2.45 0.41
N GLU A 70 2.49 -3.00 -0.79
CA GLU A 70 1.38 -3.68 -1.49
C GLU A 70 0.98 -4.99 -0.80
N ASN A 71 1.97 -5.74 -0.30
CA ASN A 71 1.75 -6.97 0.46
C ASN A 71 1.45 -6.73 1.94
N ALA A 72 1.55 -5.49 2.42
CA ALA A 72 1.14 -5.15 3.77
C ALA A 72 -0.36 -5.51 3.90
N PRO A 73 -0.73 -6.29 4.91
CA PRO A 73 -2.12 -6.70 5.07
C PRO A 73 -2.96 -5.45 5.23
N LYS A 74 -4.04 -5.35 4.44
CA LYS A 74 -4.95 -4.21 4.51
C LYS A 74 -5.47 -4.10 5.94
N VAL A 75 -5.67 -2.88 6.40
CA VAL A 75 -6.10 -2.60 7.78
C VAL A 75 -7.39 -3.36 8.09
N GLU A 76 -8.28 -3.48 7.12
CA GLU A 76 -9.51 -4.25 7.21
C GLU A 76 -9.27 -5.74 7.45
N ASP A 77 -8.29 -6.33 6.77
CA ASP A 77 -7.94 -7.76 6.89
C ASP A 77 -7.30 -8.04 8.26
N VAL A 78 -6.42 -7.15 8.72
CA VAL A 78 -5.80 -7.25 10.06
C VAL A 78 -6.84 -7.05 11.16
N LEU A 79 -7.73 -6.07 11.02
CA LEU A 79 -8.82 -5.84 11.97
C LEU A 79 -9.78 -7.02 12.02
N ALA A 80 -10.14 -7.60 10.86
CA ALA A 80 -11.02 -8.75 10.78
C ALA A 80 -10.45 -10.00 11.48
N ALA A 81 -9.13 -10.18 11.47
CA ALA A 81 -8.46 -11.24 12.22
C ALA A 81 -8.53 -11.04 13.75
N GLN A 82 -8.73 -9.80 14.23
CA GLN A 82 -8.78 -9.49 15.66
C GLN A 82 -10.20 -9.65 16.23
N LYS A 83 -10.31 -10.24 17.43
CA LYS A 83 -11.59 -10.47 18.11
C LYS A 83 -12.38 -9.18 18.40
N ILE A 84 -11.68 -8.09 18.71
CA ILE A 84 -12.27 -6.76 18.91
C ILE A 84 -12.36 -6.02 17.56
N GLY A 85 -11.27 -6.01 16.79
CA GLY A 85 -11.18 -5.32 15.49
C GLY A 85 -12.30 -5.70 14.51
N SER A 86 -12.67 -6.97 14.43
CA SER A 86 -13.77 -7.46 13.56
C SER A 86 -15.13 -6.83 13.87
N LYS A 87 -15.35 -6.39 15.11
CA LYS A 87 -16.56 -5.66 15.50
C LYS A 87 -16.47 -4.17 15.19
N LEU A 88 -15.26 -3.62 15.17
CA LEU A 88 -14.96 -2.22 14.89
C LEU A 88 -14.89 -1.91 13.38
N ALA A 89 -14.53 -2.89 12.55
CA ALA A 89 -14.48 -2.77 11.09
C ALA A 89 -15.87 -2.53 10.44
N LYS A 90 -16.96 -2.60 11.22
CA LYS A 90 -18.31 -2.34 10.72
C LYS A 90 -18.53 -0.84 10.49
N PRO A 91 -19.13 -0.45 9.36
CA PRO A 91 -19.38 0.95 9.06
C PRO A 91 -20.28 1.58 10.13
N GLY A 92 -19.87 2.74 10.65
CA GLY A 92 -20.62 3.52 11.63
C GLY A 92 -20.37 3.18 13.10
N VAL A 93 -19.55 2.16 13.41
CA VAL A 93 -19.15 1.87 14.80
C VAL A 93 -18.08 2.83 15.30
N LEU A 94 -17.14 3.22 14.44
CA LEU A 94 -16.03 4.09 14.78
C LEU A 94 -16.41 5.55 14.57
N GLN A 95 -16.31 6.32 15.66
CA GLN A 95 -16.48 7.76 15.65
C GLN A 95 -15.31 8.42 16.38
N LYS A 96 -14.80 9.50 15.80
CA LYS A 96 -13.79 10.36 16.42
C LYS A 96 -14.46 11.65 16.89
N LEU A 97 -14.12 12.09 18.10
CA LEU A 97 -14.49 13.42 18.55
C LEU A 97 -13.60 14.45 17.83
N ASP A 98 -14.22 15.23 16.95
CA ASP A 98 -13.60 16.35 16.25
C ASP A 98 -14.13 17.66 16.84
N GLY A 99 -13.35 18.22 17.77
CA GLY A 99 -13.76 19.37 18.58
C GLY A 99 -15.01 19.07 19.42
N LYS A 100 -16.16 19.59 18.98
CA LYS A 100 -17.46 19.46 19.68
C LYS A 100 -18.40 18.44 19.03
N ARG A 101 -17.99 17.74 17.97
CA ARG A 101 -18.85 16.83 17.20
C ARG A 101 -18.19 15.48 16.98
N PHE A 102 -19.00 14.45 16.81
CA PHE A 102 -18.52 13.13 16.41
C PHE A 102 -18.53 13.01 14.88
N ALA A 103 -17.38 12.64 14.30
CA ALA A 103 -17.22 12.35 12.89
C ALA A 103 -16.96 10.85 12.68
N LYS A 104 -17.37 10.30 11.54
CA LYS A 104 -17.04 8.91 11.17
C LYS A 104 -15.53 8.75 11.06
N PHE A 105 -15.01 7.63 11.53
CA PHE A 105 -13.59 7.35 11.52
C PHE A 105 -13.31 5.96 10.92
N SER A 106 -12.17 5.84 10.24
CA SER A 106 -11.61 4.57 9.78
C SER A 106 -10.14 4.52 10.19
N PHE A 107 -9.66 3.33 10.52
CA PHE A 107 -8.26 3.13 10.88
C PHE A 107 -7.39 3.19 9.62
N GLU A 108 -6.34 4.02 9.65
CA GLU A 108 -5.27 4.02 8.63
C GLU A 108 -4.21 2.94 8.89
N GLN A 109 -4.13 2.47 10.14
CA GLN A 109 -3.31 1.32 10.56
C GLN A 109 -4.08 0.54 11.62
N ALA A 110 -3.96 -0.80 11.59
CA ALA A 110 -4.56 -1.63 12.61
C ALA A 110 -3.90 -1.35 13.97
N PRO A 111 -4.68 -1.01 15.02
CA PRO A 111 -4.14 -0.77 16.34
C PRO A 111 -3.61 -2.07 16.94
N GLU A 112 -2.47 -1.98 17.62
CA GLU A 112 -1.86 -3.10 18.34
C GLU A 112 -2.54 -3.31 19.71
N TYR A 113 -3.03 -2.22 20.32
CA TYR A 113 -3.66 -2.23 21.65
C TYR A 113 -5.01 -1.50 21.64
N TYR A 114 -5.92 -1.97 22.48
CA TYR A 114 -7.21 -1.33 22.75
C TYR A 114 -7.33 -1.00 24.23
N ILE A 115 -7.72 0.25 24.54
CA ILE A 115 -8.07 0.65 25.90
C ILE A 115 -9.59 0.71 26.00
N LEU A 116 -10.17 -0.07 26.91
CA LEU A 116 -11.60 -0.09 27.15
C LEU A 116 -11.91 0.73 28.39
N TYR A 117 -12.61 1.84 28.19
CA TYR A 117 -13.17 2.65 29.26
C TYR A 117 -14.66 2.33 29.41
N PHE A 118 -15.08 1.98 30.62
CA PHE A 118 -16.48 1.86 30.98
C PHE A 118 -16.75 2.78 32.17
N SER A 119 -17.79 3.60 32.08
CA SER A 119 -18.34 4.33 33.22
C SER A 119 -19.64 3.65 33.62
N ALA A 120 -19.72 3.21 34.88
CA ALA A 120 -20.99 2.82 35.46
C ALA A 120 -21.70 4.09 35.94
N SER A 121 -22.89 4.37 35.40
CA SER A 121 -23.81 5.31 36.04
C SER A 121 -24.52 4.55 37.14
N TRP A 122 -24.49 5.12 38.34
CA TRP A 122 -25.26 4.70 39.51
C TRP A 122 -26.61 5.41 39.51
#